data_AF-A0A964P9W9-F1
#
_entry.id   AF-A0A964P9W9-F1
#
_cell.length_a   1.000
_cell.length_b   1.000
_cell.length_c   1.000
_cell.angle_alpha   90.00
_cell.angle_beta   90.00
_cell.angle_gamma   90.00
#
_symmetry.space_group_name_H-M   'P 1'
#
loop_
_entity.id
_entity.type
_entity.pdbx_description
1 polymer ?
#
loop_
_entity_poly.entity_id
_entity_poly.type
_entity_poly.pdbx_seq_one_letter_code
_entity_poly.pdbx_strand_id
1 'polypeptide(L)'
;MNRRVEIAKLPTHEREVKLQELEGYLSKEYRKKPPNPLLAHMLGIRTFHQHECQSQALLRSAAVALACERYRLTHQEWPASLEVLVRKKLLDAVPLDPIDGQSLRYRRTKEGIVVYSIGLGEKDNLAHVRSYVTQFELGLDIGFRLWDEWNRRRPPLPPIALPEKEER
;
A
#
# COMPACT_ATOMS: atom_id res chain seq x y z
N MET A 1 16.04 -23.95 6.63
CA MET A 1 16.75 -22.88 5.89
C MET A 1 16.29 -22.79 4.43
N ASN A 2 16.34 -23.89 3.65
CA ASN A 2 16.17 -23.86 2.18
C ASN A 2 14.84 -23.31 1.65
N ARG A 3 13.69 -23.64 2.27
CA ARG A 3 12.37 -23.18 1.79
C ARG A 3 12.23 -21.66 1.73
N ARG A 4 12.87 -20.94 2.65
CA ARG A 4 12.81 -19.46 2.71
C ARG A 4 13.55 -18.80 1.57
N VAL A 5 14.69 -19.38 1.19
CA VAL A 5 15.50 -18.91 0.07
C VAL A 5 14.75 -19.11 -1.24
N GLU A 6 14.07 -20.25 -1.40
CA GLU A 6 13.25 -20.48 -2.60
C GLU A 6 12.06 -19.50 -2.68
N ILE A 7 11.41 -19.21 -1.56
CA ILE A 7 10.34 -18.20 -1.52
C ILE A 7 10.88 -16.81 -1.89
N ALA A 8 12.07 -16.42 -1.42
CA ALA A 8 12.65 -15.12 -1.73
C ALA A 8 12.95 -14.90 -3.23
N LYS A 9 13.07 -15.97 -4.02
CA LYS A 9 13.27 -15.88 -5.48
C LYS A 9 11.97 -15.62 -6.26
N LEU A 10 10.80 -15.84 -5.66
CA LEU A 10 9.52 -15.61 -6.30
C LEU A 10 9.23 -14.12 -6.50
N PRO A 11 8.35 -13.74 -7.45
CA PRO A 11 7.80 -12.40 -7.54
C PRO A 11 7.18 -11.95 -6.21
N THR A 12 7.31 -10.67 -5.86
CA THR A 12 6.91 -10.12 -4.55
C THR A 12 5.47 -10.48 -4.17
N HIS A 13 4.51 -10.36 -5.09
CA HIS A 13 3.10 -10.65 -4.84
C HIS A 13 2.80 -12.15 -4.60
N GLU A 14 3.64 -13.06 -5.10
CA GLU A 14 3.48 -14.51 -4.87
C GLU A 14 4.06 -14.98 -3.53
N ARG A 15 4.94 -14.17 -2.92
CA ARG A 15 5.65 -14.54 -1.69
C ARG A 15 4.72 -14.63 -0.49
N GLU A 16 3.70 -13.76 -0.38
CA GLU A 16 2.81 -13.71 0.80
C GLU A 16 2.10 -15.06 1.02
N VAL A 17 1.52 -15.65 -0.04
CA VAL A 17 0.84 -16.95 0.04
C VAL A 17 1.80 -18.04 0.53
N LYS A 18 3.03 -18.07 -0.02
CA LYS A 18 4.05 -19.06 0.37
C LYS A 18 4.60 -18.85 1.77
N LEU A 19 4.73 -17.60 2.21
CA LEU A 19 5.14 -17.27 3.58
C LEU A 19 4.04 -17.63 4.58
N GLN A 20 2.77 -17.41 4.24
CA GLN A 20 1.63 -17.84 5.05
C GLN A 20 1.55 -19.36 5.18
N GLU A 21 1.71 -20.10 4.08
CA GLU A 21 1.81 -21.57 4.10
C GLU A 21 2.96 -22.04 5.00
N LEU A 22 4.14 -21.43 4.87
CA LEU A 22 5.32 -21.77 5.66
C LEU A 22 5.12 -21.46 7.15
N GLU A 23 4.52 -20.32 7.49
CA GLU A 23 4.21 -19.94 8.87
C GLU A 23 3.17 -20.90 9.49
N GLY A 24 2.15 -21.29 8.74
CA GLY A 24 1.16 -22.30 9.14
C GLY A 24 1.78 -23.67 9.38
N TYR A 25 2.75 -24.07 8.56
CA TYR A 25 3.52 -25.30 8.76
C TYR A 25 4.39 -25.22 10.03
N LEU A 26 5.18 -24.15 10.18
CA LEU A 26 6.10 -23.96 11.31
C LEU A 26 5.35 -23.85 12.65
N SER A 27 4.23 -23.14 12.68
CA SER A 27 3.42 -23.02 13.91
C SER A 27 2.90 -24.37 14.42
N LYS A 28 2.49 -25.28 13.53
CA LYS A 28 2.10 -26.66 13.90
C LYS A 28 3.28 -27.46 14.44
N GLU A 29 4.46 -27.28 13.86
CA GLU A 29 5.69 -27.96 14.28
C GLU A 29 6.15 -27.46 15.65
N TYR A 30 6.08 -26.15 15.90
CA TYR A 30 6.46 -25.53 17.17
C TYR A 30 5.53 -25.85 18.33
N ARG A 31 4.23 -26.10 18.06
CA ARG A 31 3.34 -26.66 19.08
C ARG A 31 3.83 -28.00 19.62
N LYS A 32 4.53 -28.80 18.80
CA LYS A 32 5.11 -30.09 19.21
C LYS A 32 6.45 -29.91 19.91
N LYS A 33 7.26 -28.95 19.47
CA LYS A 33 8.58 -28.66 20.04
C LYS A 33 8.88 -27.17 19.94
N PRO A 34 8.77 -26.40 21.04
CA PRO A 34 8.96 -24.96 20.98
C PRO A 34 10.41 -24.64 20.58
N PRO A 35 10.62 -23.73 19.61
CA PRO A 35 11.95 -23.36 19.15
C PRO A 35 12.66 -22.50 20.20
N ASN A 36 13.99 -22.48 20.16
CA ASN A 36 14.78 -21.48 20.89
C ASN A 36 14.36 -20.06 20.45
N PRO A 37 14.28 -19.06 21.34
CA PRO A 37 13.89 -17.68 21.02
C PRO A 37 14.61 -17.04 19.82
N LEU A 38 15.86 -17.44 19.53
CA LEU A 38 16.59 -17.01 18.32
C LEU A 38 15.93 -17.51 17.02
N LEU A 39 15.46 -18.76 17.00
CA LEU A 39 14.70 -19.34 15.89
C LEU A 39 13.28 -18.76 15.80
N ALA A 40 12.72 -18.32 16.94
CA ALA A 40 11.44 -17.61 16.97
C ALA A 40 11.56 -16.21 16.33
N HIS A 41 12.65 -15.47 16.57
CA HIS A 41 12.92 -14.19 15.91
C HIS A 41 13.08 -14.32 14.40
N MET A 42 13.67 -15.43 13.94
CA MET A 42 13.71 -15.74 12.52
C MET A 42 12.31 -15.82 11.91
N LEU A 43 11.22 -16.06 12.66
CA LEU A 43 9.84 -16.13 12.13
C LEU A 43 9.28 -14.82 11.58
N GLY A 44 9.91 -13.69 11.86
CA GLY A 44 9.48 -12.37 11.36
C GLY A 44 9.60 -12.17 9.84
N ILE A 45 10.02 -13.16 9.03
CA ILE A 45 10.19 -12.98 7.57
C ILE A 45 8.89 -12.53 6.89
N ARG A 46 7.73 -13.04 7.33
CA ARG A 46 6.45 -12.57 6.79
C ARG A 46 6.20 -11.11 7.12
N THR A 47 6.46 -10.69 8.35
CA THR A 47 6.39 -9.28 8.76
C THR A 47 7.36 -8.40 7.98
N PHE A 48 8.61 -8.84 7.79
CA PHE A 48 9.60 -8.12 6.98
C PHE A 48 9.15 -8.00 5.52
N HIS A 49 8.60 -9.06 4.95
CA HIS A 49 8.06 -9.05 3.59
C HIS A 49 6.87 -8.08 3.48
N GLN A 50 5.97 -8.06 4.46
CA GLN A 50 4.87 -7.10 4.51
C GLN A 50 5.39 -5.64 4.54
N HIS A 51 6.41 -5.35 5.36
CA HIS A 51 7.04 -4.03 5.38
C HIS A 51 7.75 -3.67 4.07
N GLU A 52 8.41 -4.64 3.42
CA GLU A 52 8.99 -4.48 2.09
C GLU A 52 7.91 -4.09 1.07
N CYS A 53 6.82 -4.84 1.01
CA CYS A 53 5.69 -4.57 0.11
C CYS A 53 5.11 -3.18 0.35
N GLN A 54 4.86 -2.81 1.61
CA GLN A 54 4.30 -1.50 1.97
C GLN A 54 5.24 -0.35 1.57
N SER A 55 6.54 -0.50 1.84
CA SER A 55 7.53 0.52 1.48
C SER A 55 7.61 0.70 -0.04
N GLN A 56 7.60 -0.40 -0.80
CA GLN A 56 7.58 -0.36 -2.26
C GLN A 56 6.28 0.25 -2.80
N ALA A 57 5.13 -0.09 -2.22
CA ALA A 57 3.83 0.45 -2.60
C ALA A 57 3.78 1.98 -2.40
N LEU A 58 4.30 2.45 -1.26
CA LEU A 58 4.40 3.88 -0.96
C LEU A 58 5.31 4.60 -1.97
N LEU A 59 6.51 4.08 -2.22
CA LEU A 59 7.47 4.68 -3.15
C LEU A 59 6.92 4.76 -4.58
N ARG A 60 6.31 3.68 -5.07
CA ARG A 60 5.72 3.63 -6.41
C ARG A 60 4.52 4.57 -6.52
N SER A 61 3.64 4.59 -5.51
CA SER A 61 2.51 5.51 -5.46
C SER A 61 2.95 6.97 -5.42
N ALA A 62 4.02 7.29 -4.68
CA ALA A 62 4.59 8.64 -4.61
C ALA A 62 5.16 9.08 -5.96
N ALA A 63 5.89 8.20 -6.64
CA ALA A 63 6.45 8.48 -7.98
C ALA A 63 5.34 8.79 -8.99
N VAL A 64 4.27 7.99 -9.00
CA VAL A 64 3.11 8.22 -9.87
C VAL A 64 2.38 9.52 -9.50
N ALA A 65 2.17 9.79 -8.22
CA ALA A 65 1.54 11.02 -7.74
C ALA A 65 2.34 12.26 -8.17
N LEU A 66 3.68 12.21 -8.06
CA LEU A 66 4.56 13.28 -8.53
C LEU A 66 4.47 13.47 -10.04
N ALA A 67 4.43 12.37 -10.82
CA ALA A 67 4.23 12.44 -12.26
C ALA A 67 2.88 13.07 -12.63
N CYS A 68 1.80 12.74 -11.91
CA CYS A 68 0.50 13.37 -12.07
C CYS A 68 0.54 14.88 -11.82
N GLU A 69 1.22 15.34 -10.76
CA GLU A 69 1.38 16.78 -10.49
C GLU A 69 2.17 17.48 -11.59
N ARG A 70 3.26 16.87 -12.08
CA ARG A 70 4.04 17.43 -13.20
C ARG A 70 3.20 17.54 -14.47
N TYR A 71 2.35 16.56 -14.74
CA TYR A 71 1.40 16.62 -15.85
C TYR A 71 0.41 17.77 -15.65
N ARG A 72 -0.17 17.91 -14.46
CA ARG A 72 -1.11 18.99 -14.14
C ARG A 72 -0.49 20.38 -14.29
N LEU A 73 0.74 20.58 -13.83
CA LEU A 73 1.42 21.87 -13.96
C LEU A 73 1.64 22.29 -15.42
N THR A 74 1.76 21.33 -16.34
CA THR A 74 2.01 21.60 -17.76
C THR A 74 0.72 21.67 -18.60
N HIS A 75 -0.30 20.89 -18.25
CA HIS A 75 -1.54 20.77 -19.03
C HIS A 75 -2.76 21.40 -18.35
N GLN A 76 -2.59 21.92 -17.12
CA GLN A 76 -3.65 22.48 -16.25
C GLN A 76 -4.77 21.51 -15.86
N GLU A 77 -4.66 20.24 -16.25
CA GLU A 77 -5.58 19.16 -15.94
C GLU A 77 -4.80 17.94 -15.46
N TRP A 78 -5.39 17.09 -14.62
CA TRP A 78 -4.75 15.81 -14.29
C TRP A 78 -4.72 14.88 -15.53
N PRO A 79 -3.94 13.78 -15.53
CA PRO A 79 -4.00 12.81 -16.62
C PRO A 79 -5.35 12.06 -16.66
N ALA A 80 -5.79 11.62 -17.84
CA ALA A 80 -6.98 10.78 -17.96
C ALA A 80 -6.73 9.35 -17.42
N SER A 81 -5.50 8.85 -17.58
CA SER A 81 -5.06 7.54 -17.13
C SER A 81 -3.54 7.52 -16.89
N LEU A 82 -3.02 6.47 -16.24
CA LEU A 82 -1.58 6.37 -15.96
C LEU A 82 -0.73 6.18 -17.23
N GLU A 83 -1.30 5.61 -18.29
CA GLU A 83 -0.63 5.42 -19.58
C GLU A 83 -0.28 6.75 -20.25
N VAL A 84 -1.05 7.81 -19.97
CA VAL A 84 -0.74 9.16 -20.45
C VAL A 84 0.60 9.64 -19.88
N LEU A 85 0.91 9.30 -18.63
CA LEU A 85 2.18 9.68 -17.99
C LEU A 85 3.36 8.99 -18.67
N VAL A 86 3.19 7.74 -19.09
CA VAL A 86 4.21 6.99 -19.86
C VAL A 86 4.41 7.62 -21.23
N ARG A 87 3.32 7.90 -21.97
CA ARG A 87 3.40 8.56 -23.29
C ARG A 87 4.07 9.92 -23.24
N LYS A 88 3.86 10.66 -22.14
CA LYS A 88 4.46 11.98 -21.90
C LYS A 88 5.87 11.91 -21.32
N LYS A 89 6.46 10.71 -21.19
CA LYS A 89 7.80 10.48 -20.63
C LYS A 89 7.97 11.03 -19.20
N LEU A 90 6.88 11.04 -18.44
CA LEU A 90 6.91 11.37 -17.00
C LEU A 90 7.11 10.11 -16.14
N LEU A 91 6.85 8.93 -16.71
CA LEU A 91 7.15 7.61 -16.17
C LEU A 91 7.72 6.72 -17.28
N ASP A 92 8.61 5.80 -16.95
CA ASP A 92 9.13 4.83 -17.92
C ASP A 92 8.11 3.72 -18.23
N ALA A 93 7.39 3.26 -17.21
CA ALA A 93 6.26 2.34 -17.31
C ALA A 93 5.28 2.59 -16.16
N VAL A 94 4.06 2.05 -16.26
CA VAL A 94 3.14 2.06 -15.12
C VAL A 94 3.66 1.08 -14.07
N PRO A 95 4.00 1.53 -12.84
CA PRO A 95 4.52 0.63 -11.82
C PRO A 95 3.45 -0.39 -11.41
N LEU A 96 3.89 -1.63 -11.23
CA LEU A 96 3.06 -2.67 -10.63
C LEU A 96 2.95 -2.45 -9.13
N ASP A 97 1.86 -2.91 -8.55
CA ASP A 97 1.61 -2.99 -7.12
C ASP A 97 2.38 -4.22 -6.56
N PRO A 98 3.21 -4.05 -5.53
CA PRO A 98 3.94 -5.16 -4.92
C PRO A 98 3.05 -6.18 -4.20
N ILE A 99 1.79 -5.84 -3.90
CA ILE A 99 0.87 -6.68 -3.12
C ILE A 99 0.14 -7.66 -4.02
N ASP A 100 -0.53 -7.21 -5.08
CA ASP A 100 -1.32 -8.07 -5.98
C ASP A 100 -0.67 -8.30 -7.36
N GLY A 101 0.44 -7.62 -7.66
CA GLY A 101 1.14 -7.71 -8.94
C GLY A 101 0.45 -6.98 -10.10
N GLN A 102 -0.67 -6.29 -9.88
CA GLN A 102 -1.41 -5.56 -10.91
C GLN A 102 -0.86 -4.14 -11.07
N SER A 103 -1.31 -3.38 -12.08
CA SER A 103 -0.96 -1.96 -12.19
C SER A 103 -1.49 -1.17 -10.98
N LEU A 104 -0.73 -0.17 -10.52
CA LEU A 104 -1.21 0.75 -9.48
C LEU A 104 -2.58 1.36 -9.84
N ARG A 105 -3.42 1.53 -8.83
CA ARG A 105 -4.79 2.04 -9.01
C ARG A 105 -4.78 3.55 -9.08
N TYR A 106 -5.53 4.07 -10.05
CA TYR A 106 -5.69 5.50 -10.29
C TYR A 106 -7.17 5.82 -10.41
N ARG A 107 -7.61 6.86 -9.69
CA ARG A 107 -8.99 7.30 -9.73
C ARG A 107 -9.08 8.82 -9.68
N ARG A 108 -9.93 9.37 -10.55
CA ARG A 108 -10.40 10.75 -10.49
C ARG A 108 -11.48 10.91 -9.43
N THR A 109 -11.37 11.96 -8.62
CA THR A 109 -12.44 12.38 -7.71
C THR A 109 -12.97 13.75 -8.15
N LYS A 110 -14.08 14.20 -7.55
CA LYS A 110 -14.63 15.54 -7.81
C LYS A 110 -13.68 16.68 -7.38
N GLU A 111 -12.71 16.35 -6.55
CA GLU A 111 -11.84 17.31 -5.86
C GLU A 111 -10.36 17.10 -6.19
N GLY A 112 -10.03 16.20 -7.13
CA GLY A 112 -8.68 15.89 -7.56
C GLY A 112 -8.49 14.45 -8.02
N ILE A 113 -7.42 13.80 -7.55
CA ILE A 113 -7.06 12.42 -7.90
C ILE A 113 -6.60 11.62 -6.69
N VAL A 114 -6.67 10.30 -6.83
CA VAL A 114 -6.15 9.34 -5.86
C VAL A 114 -5.34 8.29 -6.60
N VAL A 115 -4.12 8.05 -6.13
CA VAL A 115 -3.21 6.99 -6.60
C VAL A 115 -2.95 6.08 -5.40
N TYR A 116 -3.15 4.78 -5.55
CA TYR A 116 -3.01 3.84 -4.44
C TYR A 116 -2.65 2.42 -4.87
N SER A 117 -2.09 1.69 -3.91
CA SER A 117 -1.90 0.25 -3.89
C SER A 117 -2.94 -0.37 -2.96
N ILE A 118 -3.39 -1.59 -3.29
CA ILE A 118 -4.40 -2.28 -2.50
C ILE A 118 -3.83 -2.71 -1.15
N GLY A 119 -4.60 -2.58 -0.07
CA GLY A 119 -4.18 -3.08 1.24
C GLY A 119 -3.97 -4.60 1.26
N LEU A 120 -3.14 -5.09 2.19
CA LEU A 120 -2.86 -6.53 2.43
C LEU A 120 -4.12 -7.38 2.73
N GLY A 121 -5.30 -6.77 2.87
CA GLY A 121 -6.58 -7.47 3.02
C GLY A 121 -7.22 -7.92 1.72
N GLU A 122 -6.56 -7.72 0.56
CA GLU A 122 -7.01 -8.07 -0.82
C GLU A 122 -8.39 -7.50 -1.24
N LYS A 123 -9.08 -6.79 -0.35
CA LYS A 123 -10.32 -6.07 -0.63
C LYS A 123 -10.01 -4.59 -0.76
N ASP A 124 -10.30 -4.07 -1.94
CA ASP A 124 -10.26 -2.64 -2.23
C ASP A 124 -11.29 -1.92 -1.36
N ASN A 125 -10.79 -1.19 -0.37
CA ASN A 125 -11.59 -0.38 0.52
C ASN A 125 -11.59 1.05 -0.03
N LEU A 126 -12.06 1.19 -1.28
CA LEU A 126 -12.23 2.36 -2.16
C LEU A 126 -12.47 3.74 -1.51
N ALA A 127 -12.86 3.81 -0.24
CA ALA A 127 -13.12 5.00 0.54
C ALA A 127 -11.92 5.52 1.36
N HIS A 128 -10.94 4.69 1.73
CA HIS A 128 -9.95 5.00 2.77
C HIS A 128 -8.49 4.96 2.30
N VAL A 129 -8.15 5.71 1.24
CA VAL A 129 -6.74 5.97 0.93
C VAL A 129 -6.18 6.96 1.95
N ARG A 130 -5.34 6.49 2.87
CA ARG A 130 -4.64 7.32 3.85
C ARG A 130 -3.27 7.74 3.32
N SER A 131 -2.97 9.04 3.41
CA SER A 131 -1.65 9.60 3.13
C SER A 131 -0.69 9.56 4.32
N TYR A 132 -1.15 9.13 5.50
CA TYR A 132 -0.39 9.12 6.75
C TYR A 132 -0.37 7.73 7.37
N VAL A 133 0.86 7.26 7.65
CA VAL A 133 1.19 6.00 8.29
C VAL A 133 0.99 6.14 9.80
N THR A 134 -0.25 6.38 10.25
CA THR A 134 -0.61 6.26 11.66
C THR A 134 -1.47 5.02 11.83
N GLN A 135 -0.84 4.02 12.45
CA GLN A 135 -1.34 2.68 12.73
C GLN A 135 -1.42 1.71 11.54
N PHE A 136 -0.72 0.59 11.72
CA PHE A 136 -0.70 -0.63 10.91
C PHE A 136 -2.06 -1.35 10.94
N GLU A 137 -3.12 -0.70 10.48
CA GLU A 137 -4.43 -1.35 10.34
C GLU A 137 -4.42 -2.18 9.05
N LEU A 138 -4.40 -3.51 9.24
CA LEU A 138 -4.54 -4.51 8.18
C LEU A 138 -5.79 -4.19 7.33
N GLY A 139 -5.59 -3.94 6.03
CA GLY A 139 -6.68 -3.78 5.06
C GLY A 139 -6.94 -2.36 4.56
N LEU A 140 -6.12 -1.37 4.93
CA LEU A 140 -6.18 -0.03 4.34
C LEU A 140 -5.30 0.08 3.09
N ASP A 141 -5.79 0.80 2.09
CA ASP A 141 -5.07 1.10 0.86
C ASP A 141 -3.99 2.15 1.10
N ILE A 142 -2.81 1.92 0.52
CA ILE A 142 -1.63 2.78 0.70
C ILE A 142 -1.49 3.67 -0.52
N GLY A 143 -1.48 4.99 -0.34
CA GLY A 143 -1.38 5.88 -1.48
C GLY A 143 -1.43 7.36 -1.15
N PHE A 144 -1.60 8.14 -2.21
CA PHE A 144 -1.64 9.60 -2.16
C PHE A 144 -2.95 10.11 -2.75
N ARG A 145 -3.59 11.02 -2.02
CA ARG A 145 -4.67 11.86 -2.54
C ARG A 145 -4.08 13.23 -2.86
N LEU A 146 -4.28 13.68 -4.10
CA LEU A 146 -3.87 15.00 -4.54
C LEU A 146 -5.13 15.82 -4.84
N TRP A 147 -5.21 16.99 -4.21
CA TRP A 147 -6.34 17.89 -4.34
C TRP A 147 -6.15 18.83 -5.53
N ASP A 148 -7.26 19.22 -6.16
CA ASP A 148 -7.29 20.37 -7.06
C ASP A 148 -6.81 21.63 -6.35
N GLU A 149 -6.28 22.58 -7.11
CA GLU A 149 -5.64 23.78 -6.57
C GLU A 149 -6.52 24.58 -5.61
N TRP A 150 -7.80 24.73 -5.96
CA TRP A 150 -8.82 25.44 -5.17
C TRP A 150 -9.27 24.70 -3.89
N ASN A 151 -8.89 23.42 -3.75
CA ASN A 151 -9.13 22.60 -2.56
C ASN A 151 -7.94 22.55 -1.60
N ARG A 152 -6.78 23.10 -1.98
CA ARG A 152 -5.55 23.06 -1.16
C ARG A 152 -5.57 24.13 -0.07
N ARG A 153 -4.82 23.89 1.01
CA ARG A 153 -4.61 24.83 2.13
C ARG A 153 -5.90 25.30 2.82
N ARG A 154 -6.97 24.51 2.75
CA ARG A 154 -8.17 24.76 3.54
C ARG A 154 -7.87 24.59 5.03
N PRO A 155 -8.53 25.37 5.90
CA PRO A 155 -8.48 25.12 7.33
C PRO A 155 -8.97 23.69 7.63
N PRO A 156 -8.47 23.05 8.70
CA PRO A 156 -9.01 21.76 9.12
C PRO A 156 -10.51 21.89 9.39
N LEU A 157 -11.26 20.83 9.11
CA LEU A 157 -12.69 20.78 9.48
C LEU A 157 -12.81 20.99 11.01
N PRO A 158 -13.88 21.66 11.47
CA PRO A 158 -14.12 21.78 12.90
C PRO A 158 -14.16 20.38 13.54
N PRO A 159 -13.71 20.24 14.81
CA PRO A 159 -13.75 18.97 15.50
C PRO A 159 -15.17 18.39 15.47
N ILE A 160 -15.30 17.13 15.07
CA ILE A 160 -16.58 16.42 15.18
C ILE A 160 -16.82 16.21 16.68
N ALA A 161 -17.93 16.72 17.21
CA ALA A 161 -18.34 16.43 18.58
C ALA A 161 -18.54 14.92 18.70
N LEU A 162 -17.68 14.27 19.50
CA LEU A 162 -17.90 12.87 19.84
C LEU A 162 -19.16 12.79 20.69
N PRO A 163 -20.08 11.83 20.44
CA PRO A 163 -21.23 11.64 21.31
C PRO A 163 -20.73 11.44 22.75
N GLU A 164 -21.35 12.14 23.69
CA GLU A 164 -21.06 11.97 25.11
C GLU A 164 -21.16 10.49 25.45
N LYS A 165 -20.12 9.93 26.08
CA LYS A 165 -20.17 8.55 26.54
C LYS A 165 -21.32 8.45 27.53
N GLU A 166 -22.38 7.74 27.17
CA GLU A 166 -23.40 7.31 28.13
C GLU A 166 -22.69 6.45 29.18
N GLU A 167 -22.47 7.02 30.36
CA GLU A 167 -22.04 6.28 31.55
C GLU A 167 -23.14 5.27 31.88
N ARG A 168 -22.81 3.97 31.76
CA ARG A 168 -23.62 2.85 32.25
C ARG A 168 -22.91 2.17 33.40
#